data_AF-A0A3M1DA95-F1
#
_entry.id   AF-A0A3M1DA95-F1
#
_cell.length_a   1.000
_cell.length_b   1.000
_cell.length_c   1.000
_cell.angle_alpha   90.00
_cell.angle_beta   90.00
_cell.angle_gamma   90.00
#
_symmetry.space_group_name_H-M   'P 1'
#
loop_
_entity.id
_entity.type
_entity.pdbx_description
1 polymer ?
#
loop_
_entity_poly.entity_id
_entity_poly.type
_entity_poly.pdbx_seq_one_letter_code
_entity_poly.pdbx_strand_id
1 'polypeptide(L)'
;MTPGDSRFENLDSILNTLDSAIDRLADMLAARISEKLKNYAGGRRNGIDASHRPERPDTEQEPAQVQRTPKRRKPVKPCSVEGCDQPARAKGLCSRHYQRQRYAERRKEGAGTVRGTGTCEVEGCEEKIYAKNMCSKHFMAWVRQKRKEND
;
A
#
# COMPACT_ATOMS: atom_id res chain seq x y z
N MET A 1 -25.27 13.50 -56.73
CA MET A 1 -25.56 12.19 -56.13
C MET A 1 -24.54 11.22 -56.67
N THR A 2 -23.42 11.03 -55.95
CA THR A 2 -22.35 10.12 -56.36
C THR A 2 -22.75 8.68 -56.01
N PRO A 3 -22.47 7.69 -56.87
CA PRO A 3 -22.74 6.29 -56.54
C PRO A 3 -21.83 5.89 -55.37
N GLY A 4 -22.43 5.40 -54.28
CA GLY A 4 -21.69 4.91 -53.13
C GLY A 4 -20.77 3.76 -53.53
N ASP A 5 -19.47 3.96 -53.35
CA ASP A 5 -18.44 2.96 -53.57
C ASP A 5 -18.64 1.80 -52.57
N SER A 6 -19.21 0.70 -53.04
CA SER A 6 -19.47 -0.54 -52.29
C SER A 6 -18.25 -1.12 -51.55
N ARG A 7 -17.04 -0.65 -51.87
CA ARG A 7 -15.80 -0.99 -51.15
C ARG A 7 -15.73 -0.35 -49.76
N PHE A 8 -16.34 0.81 -49.53
CA PHE A 8 -16.32 1.49 -48.23
C PHE A 8 -17.32 0.88 -47.24
N GLU A 9 -18.51 0.46 -47.69
CA GLU A 9 -19.50 -0.22 -46.83
C GLU A 9 -18.99 -1.58 -46.31
N ASN A 10 -18.21 -2.29 -47.13
CA ASN A 10 -17.55 -3.53 -46.72
C ASN A 10 -16.44 -3.27 -45.68
N LEU A 11 -15.72 -2.15 -45.79
CA LEU A 11 -14.68 -1.78 -44.83
C LEU A 11 -15.28 -1.39 -43.48
N ASP A 12 -16.37 -0.62 -43.46
CA ASP A 12 -17.06 -0.27 -42.21
C ASP A 12 -17.67 -1.50 -41.53
N SER A 13 -18.18 -2.47 -42.30
CA SER A 13 -18.63 -3.75 -41.73
C SER A 13 -17.48 -4.54 -41.10
N ILE A 14 -16.31 -4.56 -41.75
CA ILE A 14 -15.10 -5.20 -41.21
C ILE A 14 -14.61 -4.48 -39.94
N LEU A 15 -14.60 -3.15 -39.93
CA LEU A 15 -14.20 -2.37 -38.76
C LEU A 15 -15.15 -2.59 -37.58
N ASN A 16 -16.46 -2.58 -37.80
CA ASN A 16 -17.45 -2.83 -36.76
C ASN A 16 -17.37 -4.25 -36.17
N THR A 17 -17.04 -5.25 -37.01
CA THR A 17 -16.84 -6.63 -36.54
C THR A 17 -15.55 -6.78 -35.74
N LEU A 18 -14.50 -6.04 -36.09
CA LEU A 18 -13.25 -5.97 -35.31
C LEU A 18 -13.45 -5.27 -33.98
N ASP A 19 -14.16 -4.14 -33.95
CA ASP A 19 -14.48 -3.42 -32.70
C ASP A 19 -15.30 -4.31 -31.76
N SER A 20 -16.31 -4.99 -32.29
CA SER A 20 -17.10 -5.96 -31.51
C SER A 20 -16.25 -7.13 -30.99
N ALA A 21 -15.20 -7.53 -31.71
CA ALA A 21 -14.28 -8.57 -31.27
C ALA A 21 -13.32 -8.07 -30.18
N ILE A 22 -12.86 -6.83 -30.28
CA ILE A 22 -12.03 -6.17 -29.26
C ILE A 22 -12.80 -6.04 -27.96
N ASP A 23 -14.07 -5.62 -28.00
CA ASP A 23 -14.92 -5.50 -26.81
C ASP A 23 -15.10 -6.86 -26.11
N ARG A 24 -15.36 -7.92 -26.88
CA ARG A 24 -15.46 -9.29 -26.33
C ARG A 24 -14.16 -9.75 -25.68
N LEU A 25 -13.01 -9.43 -26.27
CA LEU A 25 -11.70 -9.75 -25.69
C LEU A 25 -11.46 -8.94 -24.41
N ALA A 26 -11.84 -7.66 -24.40
CA ALA A 26 -11.75 -6.79 -23.23
C ALA A 26 -12.60 -7.33 -22.07
N ASP A 27 -13.83 -7.74 -22.34
CA ASP A 27 -14.74 -8.34 -21.34
C ASP A 27 -14.18 -9.66 -20.78
N MET A 28 -13.63 -10.53 -21.63
CA MET A 28 -13.00 -11.78 -21.19
C MET A 28 -11.78 -11.53 -20.30
N LEU A 29 -10.94 -10.54 -20.65
CA LEU A 29 -9.79 -10.15 -19.83
C LEU A 29 -10.24 -9.53 -18.51
N ALA A 30 -11.25 -8.65 -18.54
CA ALA A 30 -11.82 -8.03 -17.35
C ALA A 30 -12.41 -9.07 -16.38
N ALA A 31 -13.11 -10.09 -16.90
CA ALA A 31 -13.63 -11.19 -16.09
C ALA A 31 -12.51 -12.01 -15.44
N ARG A 32 -11.47 -12.35 -16.20
CA ARG A 32 -10.31 -13.13 -15.70
C ARG A 32 -9.48 -12.37 -14.67
N ILE A 33 -9.31 -11.06 -14.86
CA ILE A 33 -8.64 -10.18 -13.89
C ILE A 33 -9.49 -10.09 -12.61
N SER A 34 -10.80 -9.88 -12.75
CA SER A 34 -11.72 -9.79 -11.60
C SER A 34 -11.72 -11.07 -10.76
N GLU A 35 -11.71 -12.24 -11.40
CA GLU A 35 -11.62 -13.53 -10.73
C GLU A 35 -10.29 -13.72 -9.99
N LYS A 36 -9.17 -13.36 -10.62
CA LYS A 36 -7.86 -13.34 -9.93
C LYS A 36 -7.88 -12.37 -8.74
N LEU A 37 -8.42 -11.17 -8.92
CA LEU A 37 -8.46 -10.17 -7.86
C LEU A 37 -9.33 -10.60 -6.68
N LYS A 38 -10.45 -11.30 -6.89
CA LYS A 38 -11.25 -11.91 -5.80
C LYS A 38 -10.42 -12.91 -4.97
N ASN A 39 -9.59 -13.72 -5.63
CA ASN A 39 -8.70 -14.66 -4.97
C ASN A 39 -7.54 -13.96 -4.22
N TYR A 40 -7.05 -12.83 -4.72
CA TYR A 40 -6.04 -12.00 -4.06
C TYR A 40 -6.62 -11.09 -2.95
N ALA A 41 -7.93 -10.77 -2.99
CA ALA A 41 -8.61 -9.91 -2.02
C ALA A 41 -8.87 -10.60 -0.67
N GLY A 42 -8.78 -11.92 -0.58
CA GLY A 42 -8.89 -12.67 0.69
C GLY A 42 -7.76 -12.42 1.71
N GLY A 43 -6.76 -11.59 1.37
CA GLY A 43 -5.57 -11.37 2.19
C GLY A 43 -5.45 -10.03 2.92
N ARG A 44 -6.46 -9.14 2.89
CA ARG A 44 -6.34 -7.84 3.60
C ARG A 44 -7.61 -7.41 4.32
N ARG A 45 -7.53 -7.56 5.64
CA ARG A 45 -8.28 -6.87 6.70
C ARG A 45 -9.78 -7.19 6.72
N ASN A 46 -10.15 -7.98 7.74
CA ASN A 46 -11.50 -8.02 8.29
C ASN A 46 -12.09 -6.60 8.27
N GLY A 47 -13.19 -6.45 7.52
CA GLY A 47 -14.04 -5.29 7.62
C GLY A 47 -14.48 -5.18 9.08
N ILE A 48 -13.96 -4.17 9.76
CA ILE A 48 -14.71 -3.56 10.84
C ILE A 48 -15.85 -2.82 10.16
N ASP A 49 -16.96 -3.52 9.94
CA ASP A 49 -18.26 -2.93 9.74
C ASP A 49 -18.49 -1.94 10.89
N ALA A 50 -18.40 -0.64 10.62
CA ALA A 50 -18.59 0.41 11.62
C ALA A 50 -20.06 0.54 12.10
N SER A 51 -20.97 -0.16 11.43
CA SER A 51 -22.42 -0.20 11.65
C SER A 51 -22.85 -1.41 12.49
N HIS A 52 -22.07 -2.49 12.55
CA HIS A 52 -22.18 -3.54 13.56
C HIS A 52 -21.19 -3.27 14.68
N ARG A 53 -21.45 -2.21 15.46
CA ARG A 53 -20.94 -2.17 16.83
C ARG A 53 -21.90 -3.03 17.66
N PRO A 54 -21.56 -4.28 18.02
CA PRO A 54 -22.43 -5.04 18.92
C PRO A 54 -22.60 -4.24 20.20
N GLU A 55 -23.83 -4.02 20.62
CA GLU A 55 -24.09 -3.50 21.95
C GLU A 55 -23.41 -4.44 22.93
N ARG A 56 -22.61 -3.86 23.84
CA ARG A 56 -22.00 -4.66 24.90
C ARG A 56 -23.15 -5.26 25.68
N PRO A 57 -23.29 -6.59 25.76
CA PRO A 57 -24.33 -7.16 26.59
C PRO A 57 -24.10 -6.67 28.02
N ASP A 58 -25.14 -6.10 28.64
CA ASP A 58 -25.16 -5.64 30.04
C ASP A 58 -25.15 -6.84 31.01
N THR A 59 -24.40 -7.89 30.69
CA THR A 59 -24.21 -9.00 31.60
C THR A 59 -23.30 -8.53 32.72
N GLU A 60 -23.89 -8.38 33.91
CA GLU A 60 -23.23 -8.32 35.23
C GLU A 60 -22.41 -9.60 35.55
N GLN A 61 -21.96 -10.32 34.53
CA GLN A 61 -21.05 -11.44 34.70
C GLN A 61 -19.65 -10.87 34.89
N GLU A 62 -19.19 -10.91 36.15
CA GLU A 62 -17.79 -10.67 36.50
C GLU A 62 -16.86 -11.36 35.50
N PRO A 63 -15.81 -10.69 35.01
CA PRO A 63 -14.90 -11.27 34.05
C PRO A 63 -14.29 -12.53 34.66
N ALA A 64 -14.64 -13.70 34.09
CA ALA A 64 -14.03 -14.97 34.47
C ALA A 64 -12.52 -14.80 34.49
N GLN A 65 -11.90 -15.01 35.66
CA GLN A 65 -10.48 -14.81 35.86
C GLN A 65 -9.70 -15.81 35.01
N VAL A 66 -9.36 -15.41 33.79
CA VAL A 66 -8.53 -16.21 32.88
C VAL A 66 -7.13 -16.26 33.48
N GLN A 67 -6.84 -17.33 34.21
CA GLN A 67 -5.51 -17.61 34.72
C GLN A 67 -4.59 -17.93 33.53
N ARG A 68 -3.95 -16.88 33.00
CA ARG A 68 -2.96 -17.01 31.94
C ARG A 68 -1.73 -17.70 32.50
N THR A 69 -1.48 -18.92 32.05
CA THR A 69 -0.24 -19.62 32.40
C THR A 69 0.97 -18.87 31.82
N PRO A 70 2.01 -18.58 32.62
CA PRO A 70 3.19 -17.89 32.11
C PRO A 70 3.94 -18.82 31.15
N LYS A 71 3.88 -18.51 29.85
CA LYS A 71 4.71 -19.19 28.85
C LYS A 71 6.19 -18.97 29.21
N ARG A 72 6.93 -20.06 29.49
CA ARG A 72 8.37 -20.02 29.80
C ARG A 72 9.11 -19.20 28.74
N ARG A 73 9.67 -18.05 29.13
CA ARG A 73 10.46 -17.19 28.24
C ARG A 73 11.89 -17.74 28.21
N LYS A 74 12.43 -18.01 27.02
CA LYS A 74 13.84 -18.36 26.86
C LYS A 74 14.71 -17.23 27.41
N PRO A 75 15.85 -17.53 28.07
CA PRO A 75 16.75 -16.49 28.58
C PRO A 75 17.20 -15.61 27.43
N VAL A 76 17.00 -14.31 27.56
CA VAL A 76 17.33 -13.34 26.53
C VAL A 76 18.80 -12.97 26.68
N LYS A 77 19.60 -13.26 25.65
CA LYS A 77 21.02 -12.89 25.64
C LYS A 77 21.16 -11.36 25.66
N PRO A 78 22.22 -10.81 26.28
CA PRO A 78 22.50 -9.38 26.19
C PRO A 78 22.84 -9.00 24.74
N CYS A 79 22.75 -7.71 24.44
CA CYS A 79 23.17 -7.18 23.16
C CYS A 79 24.67 -7.43 22.94
N SER A 80 25.04 -7.88 21.75
CA SER A 80 26.44 -8.08 21.35
C SER A 80 27.22 -6.78 21.13
N VAL A 81 26.72 -5.63 21.58
CA VAL A 81 27.39 -4.34 21.46
C VAL A 81 28.00 -4.03 22.81
N GLU A 82 29.31 -3.82 22.84
CA GLU A 82 30.06 -3.44 24.04
C GLU A 82 29.41 -2.24 24.75
N GLY A 83 29.20 -2.37 26.05
CA GLY A 83 28.52 -1.34 26.86
C GLY A 83 27.00 -1.25 26.66
N CYS A 84 26.34 -2.29 26.12
CA CYS A 84 24.89 -2.34 25.99
C CYS A 84 24.25 -3.54 26.71
N ASP A 85 23.68 -3.29 27.89
CA ASP A 85 23.03 -4.31 28.72
C ASP A 85 21.57 -4.60 28.31
N GLN A 86 21.16 -4.12 27.14
CA GLN A 86 19.79 -4.30 26.66
C GLN A 86 19.58 -5.72 26.11
N PRO A 87 18.40 -6.31 26.31
CA PRO A 87 18.10 -7.65 25.80
C PRO A 87 18.17 -7.69 24.26
N ALA A 88 18.90 -8.67 23.73
CA ALA A 88 18.95 -8.93 22.30
C ALA A 88 17.59 -9.42 21.80
N ARG A 89 17.09 -8.78 20.74
CA ARG A 89 15.80 -9.10 20.11
C ARG A 89 15.99 -9.90 18.83
N ALA A 90 17.00 -9.57 18.03
CA ALA A 90 17.27 -10.22 16.75
C ALA A 90 18.75 -10.04 16.38
N LYS A 91 19.35 -11.04 15.70
CA LYS A 91 20.76 -11.03 15.28
C LYS A 91 21.77 -10.72 16.42
N GLY A 92 21.45 -11.09 17.67
CA GLY A 92 22.28 -10.75 18.83
C GLY A 92 22.25 -9.27 19.23
N LEU A 93 21.44 -8.43 18.58
CA LEU A 93 21.34 -7.01 18.84
C LEU A 93 20.05 -6.65 19.58
N CYS A 94 20.12 -5.65 20.46
CA CYS A 94 18.92 -5.04 21.03
C CYS A 94 18.09 -4.35 19.94
N SER A 95 16.82 -4.04 20.24
CA SER A 95 15.91 -3.42 19.26
C SER A 95 16.49 -2.17 18.59
N ARG A 96 17.20 -1.33 19.37
CA ARG A 96 17.83 -0.09 18.88
C ARG A 96 19.00 -0.38 17.95
N HIS A 97 19.91 -1.27 18.34
CA HIS A 97 21.08 -1.62 17.53
C HIS A 97 20.69 -2.38 16.27
N TYR A 98 19.71 -3.28 16.36
CA TYR A 98 19.16 -3.97 15.21
C TYR A 98 18.54 -3.00 14.18
N GLN A 99 17.74 -2.02 14.63
CA GLN A 99 17.19 -1.00 13.73
C GLN A 99 18.29 -0.16 13.07
N ARG A 100 19.28 0.31 13.84
CA ARG A 100 20.41 1.07 13.29
C ARG A 100 21.17 0.27 12.23
N GLN A 101 21.50 -0.99 12.51
CA GLN A 101 22.14 -1.88 11.55
C GLN A 101 21.28 -2.03 10.29
N ARG A 102 19.99 -2.32 10.42
CA ARG A 102 19.07 -2.44 9.28
C ARG A 102 18.97 -1.17 8.43
N TYR A 103 18.93 0.01 9.06
CA TYR A 103 18.91 1.28 8.33
C TYR A 103 20.24 1.58 7.63
N ALA A 104 21.36 1.13 8.21
CA ALA A 104 22.68 1.26 7.59
C ALA A 104 22.83 0.30 6.39
N GLU A 105 22.42 -0.96 6.55
CA GLU A 105 22.38 -1.97 5.46
C GLU A 105 21.54 -1.45 4.28
N ARG A 106 20.30 -1.00 4.56
CA ARG A 106 19.40 -0.45 3.54
C ARG A 106 19.97 0.77 2.80
N ARG A 107 20.77 1.60 3.47
CA ARG A 107 21.43 2.76 2.82
C ARG A 107 22.53 2.32 1.86
N LYS A 108 23.27 1.25 2.15
CA LYS A 108 24.30 0.71 1.25
C LYS A 108 23.68 0.13 -0.02
N GLU A 109 22.50 -0.47 0.10
CA GLU A 109 21.74 -1.06 -1.02
C GLU A 109 21.02 -0.01 -1.88
N GLY A 110 21.27 1.29 -1.68
CA GLY A 110 20.59 2.37 -2.42
C GLY A 110 19.09 2.47 -2.12
N ALA A 111 18.55 1.65 -1.20
CA ALA A 111 17.13 1.56 -0.86
C ALA A 111 16.68 2.65 0.14
N GLY A 112 17.25 3.86 0.02
CA GLY A 112 16.70 5.06 0.64
C GLY A 112 15.52 5.55 -0.20
N THR A 113 14.39 5.88 0.44
CA THR A 113 13.43 6.74 -0.26
C THR A 113 14.16 8.02 -0.66
N VAL A 114 13.85 8.53 -1.85
CA VAL A 114 14.43 9.74 -2.48
C VAL A 114 14.02 11.01 -1.71
N ARG A 115 14.01 10.95 -0.37
CA ARG A 115 13.72 12.09 0.50
C ARG A 115 14.95 12.99 0.46
N GLY A 116 14.80 14.16 -0.16
CA GLY A 116 15.84 15.18 -0.25
C GLY A 116 16.82 15.02 -1.41
N THR A 117 16.60 14.06 -2.32
CA THR A 117 17.37 13.92 -3.57
C THR A 117 16.48 14.37 -4.73
N GLY A 118 16.90 15.38 -5.49
CA GLY A 118 16.08 15.99 -6.55
C GLY A 118 15.31 17.25 -6.12
N THR A 119 14.90 18.02 -7.13
CA THR A 119 14.18 19.29 -7.03
C THR A 119 12.67 19.06 -7.13
N CYS A 120 11.90 19.95 -6.54
CA CYS A 120 10.45 19.92 -6.63
C CYS A 120 9.99 19.91 -8.09
N GLU A 121 8.97 19.10 -8.39
CA GLU A 121 8.36 19.00 -9.72
C GLU A 121 7.58 20.27 -10.13
N VAL A 122 7.36 21.20 -9.20
CA VAL A 122 6.65 22.45 -9.48
C VAL A 122 7.59 23.39 -10.21
N GLU A 123 7.17 23.87 -11.38
CA GLU A 123 7.94 24.82 -12.20
C GLU A 123 8.38 26.03 -11.37
N GLY A 124 9.68 26.35 -11.43
CA GLY A 124 10.28 27.44 -10.66
C GLY A 124 10.55 27.13 -9.18
N CYS A 125 10.38 25.88 -8.72
CA CYS A 125 10.68 25.49 -7.35
C CYS A 125 11.96 24.64 -7.26
N GLU A 126 13.04 25.24 -6.79
CA GLU A 126 14.34 24.57 -6.61
C GLU A 126 14.50 23.86 -5.25
N GLU A 127 13.42 23.84 -4.45
CA GLU A 127 13.43 23.20 -3.14
C GLU A 127 13.52 21.68 -3.24
N LYS A 128 14.13 21.07 -2.22
CA LYS A 128 14.34 19.61 -2.20
C LYS A 128 13.04 18.84 -2.06
N ILE A 129 12.95 17.70 -2.76
CA ILE A 129 11.80 16.79 -2.68
C ILE A 129 11.61 16.27 -1.25
N TYR A 130 10.40 16.43 -0.72
CA TYR A 130 9.97 15.86 0.56
C TYR A 130 9.21 14.53 0.38
N ALA A 131 8.22 14.51 -0.52
CA ALA A 131 7.40 13.34 -0.84
C ALA A 131 6.64 13.58 -2.16
N LYS A 132 6.30 12.52 -2.90
CA LYS A 132 5.61 12.60 -4.22
C LYS A 132 6.26 13.61 -5.19
N ASN A 133 7.60 13.64 -5.27
CA ASN A 133 8.35 14.61 -6.08
C ASN A 133 8.07 16.09 -5.79
N MET A 134 7.38 16.40 -4.69
CA MET A 134 7.07 17.76 -4.27
C MET A 134 7.91 18.14 -3.05
N CYS A 135 8.27 19.43 -2.94
CA CYS A 135 8.81 19.99 -1.71
C CYS A 135 7.76 19.95 -0.60
N SER A 136 8.18 20.15 0.65
CA SER A 136 7.29 20.08 1.81
C SER A 136 6.09 21.03 1.69
N LYS A 137 6.30 22.26 1.18
CA LYS A 137 5.24 23.26 1.01
C LYS A 137 4.19 22.82 -0.02
N HIS A 138 4.63 22.39 -1.20
CA HIS A 138 3.74 21.95 -2.27
C HIS A 138 3.02 20.63 -1.94
N PHE A 139 3.71 19.69 -1.28
CA PHE A 139 3.09 18.46 -0.80
C PHE A 139 1.96 18.75 0.21
N MET A 140 2.17 19.67 1.15
CA MET A 140 1.15 20.03 2.13
C MET A 140 -0.03 20.79 1.51
N ALA A 141 0.21 21.63 0.50
CA ALA A 141 -0.86 22.27 -0.27
C ALA A 141 -1.72 21.22 -1.01
N TRP A 142 -1.08 20.28 -1.70
CA TRP A 142 -1.75 19.16 -2.37
C TRP A 142 -2.61 18.32 -1.41
N VAL A 143 -2.11 17.99 -0.21
CA VAL A 143 -2.88 17.24 0.80
C VAL A 143 -4.14 18.01 1.25
N ARG A 144 -4.05 19.33 1.44
CA ARG A 144 -5.22 20.13 1.85
C ARG A 144 -6.30 20.16 0.76
N GLN A 145 -5.89 20.28 -0.49
CA GLN A 145 -6.81 20.22 -1.63
C GLN A 145 -7.50 18.87 -1.71
N LYS A 146 -6.74 17.77 -1.57
CA LYS A 146 -7.29 16.41 -1.58
C LYS A 146 -8.26 16.10 -0.44
N ARG A 147 -8.12 16.77 0.71
CA ARG A 147 -9.08 16.63 1.82
C ARG A 147 -10.42 17.28 1.50
N LYS A 148 -10.42 18.47 0.89
CA LYS A 148 -11.65 19.18 0.49
C LYS A 148 -12.42 18.51 -0.65
N GLU A 149 -11.75 17.75 -1.52
CA GLU A 149 -12.41 16.95 -2.58
C GLU A 149 -13.11 15.69 -2.03
N ASN A 150 -12.71 15.24 -0.84
CA ASN A 150 -13.20 13.99 -0.24
C ASN A 150 -14.21 14.23 0.90
N ASP A 151 -14.48 15.50 1.25
CA ASP A 151 -15.60 15.95 2.10
C ASP A 151 -16.75 16.40 1.19
#